data_AF-A0A9X2PKK5-F1
#
_entry.id   AF-A0A9X2PKK5-F1
#
_cell.length_a   1.000
_cell.length_b   1.000
_cell.length_c   1.000
_cell.angle_alpha   90.00
_cell.angle_beta   90.00
_cell.angle_gamma   90.00
#
_symmetry.space_group_name_H-M   'P 1'
#
loop_
_entity.id
_entity.type
_entity.pdbx_description
1 polymer ?
#
loop_
_entity_poly.entity_id
_entity_poly.type
_entity_poly.pdbx_seq_one_letter_code
_entity_poly.pdbx_strand_id
1 'polypeptide(L)'
;MPKQSEAQRETVERVMHEYKQGELKIRGSGPKVKSRRQAIAIALNEAGATNQESPAENRRNLRRTKGKERRGETAEAETEGKAAQERTLHGAGRRSRSSGGSRASARGDESKSDLYAEARRRNVPGRSKMSKGELERALGH
;
A
#
# COMPACT_ATOMS: atom_id res chain seq x y z
N MET A 1 0.30 -39.53 13.12
CA MET A 1 0.86 -38.78 11.96
C MET A 1 2.09 -38.03 12.44
N PRO A 2 3.18 -37.97 11.65
CA PRO A 2 4.30 -37.09 11.97
C PRO A 2 3.77 -35.66 12.09
N LYS A 3 4.16 -34.96 13.16
CA LYS A 3 3.77 -33.56 13.38
C LYS A 3 4.54 -32.68 12.38
N GLN A 4 3.91 -31.62 11.91
CA GLN A 4 4.56 -30.63 11.05
C GLN A 4 5.77 -30.02 11.78
N SER A 5 6.85 -29.73 11.05
CA SER A 5 7.99 -29.02 11.61
C SER A 5 7.68 -27.53 11.81
N GLU A 6 8.44 -26.84 12.65
CA GLU A 6 8.25 -25.41 12.90
C GLU A 6 8.30 -24.58 11.60
N ALA A 7 9.23 -24.89 10.69
CA ALA A 7 9.32 -24.24 9.38
C ALA A 7 8.07 -24.44 8.51
N GLN A 8 7.41 -25.59 8.63
CA GLN A 8 6.14 -25.84 7.92
C GLN A 8 5.00 -25.06 8.56
N ARG A 9 4.95 -25.00 9.89
CA ARG A 9 3.95 -24.23 10.64
C ARG A 9 4.02 -22.75 10.32
N GLU A 10 5.23 -22.18 10.28
CA GLU A 10 5.47 -20.78 9.91
C GLU A 10 4.96 -20.48 8.50
N THR A 11 5.23 -21.34 7.53
CA THR A 11 4.71 -21.16 6.16
C THR A 11 3.19 -21.26 6.10
N VAL A 12 2.58 -22.19 6.85
CA VAL A 12 1.11 -22.27 6.96
C VAL A 12 0.53 -20.99 7.57
N GLU A 13 1.13 -20.51 8.66
CA GLU A 13 0.70 -19.31 9.36
C GLU A 13 0.78 -18.09 8.45
N ARG A 14 1.90 -17.88 7.74
CA ARG A 14 2.07 -16.79 6.77
C ARG A 14 1.00 -16.82 5.68
N VAL A 15 0.80 -17.97 5.02
CA VAL A 15 -0.21 -18.09 3.95
C VAL A 15 -1.62 -17.79 4.48
N MET A 16 -1.93 -18.25 5.69
CA MET A 16 -3.21 -17.97 6.32
C MET A 16 -3.34 -16.51 6.77
N HIS A 17 -2.23 -15.86 7.15
CA HIS A 17 -2.18 -14.43 7.40
C HIS A 17 -2.48 -13.64 6.12
N GLU A 18 -1.81 -13.95 5.01
CA GLU A 18 -2.08 -13.35 3.69
C GLU A 18 -3.55 -13.55 3.27
N TYR A 19 -4.13 -14.73 3.53
CA TYR A 19 -5.56 -14.95 3.28
C TYR A 19 -6.44 -14.07 4.16
N LYS A 20 -6.13 -13.95 5.45
CA LYS A 20 -6.85 -13.09 6.39
C LYS A 20 -6.81 -11.62 5.99
N GLN A 21 -5.70 -11.15 5.44
CA GLN A 21 -5.55 -9.80 4.88
C GLN A 21 -6.20 -9.64 3.49
N GLY A 22 -6.66 -10.75 2.88
CA GLY A 22 -7.23 -10.75 1.54
C GLY A 22 -6.18 -10.49 0.45
N GLU A 23 -4.95 -10.93 0.68
CA GLU A 23 -3.80 -10.72 -0.22
C GLU A 23 -3.37 -12.00 -0.93
N LEU A 24 -3.72 -13.17 -0.38
CA LEU A 24 -3.38 -14.46 -0.97
C LEU A 24 -3.96 -14.59 -2.39
N LYS A 25 -3.10 -14.83 -3.39
CA LYS A 25 -3.45 -14.97 -4.82
C LYS A 25 -3.36 -16.41 -5.30
N ILE A 26 -4.23 -16.79 -6.22
CA ILE A 26 -4.17 -18.09 -6.90
C ILE A 26 -2.92 -18.14 -7.78
N ARG A 27 -2.07 -19.15 -7.61
CA ARG A 27 -0.83 -19.36 -8.41
C ARG A 27 0.13 -18.15 -8.42
N GLY A 28 0.07 -17.28 -7.41
CA GLY A 28 0.96 -16.13 -7.24
C GLY A 28 0.57 -14.85 -8.03
N SER A 29 -0.11 -14.98 -9.17
CA SER A 29 -0.50 -13.83 -10.00
C SER A 29 -1.98 -13.77 -10.38
N GLY A 30 -2.74 -14.81 -10.02
CA GLY A 30 -4.18 -14.89 -10.32
C GLY A 30 -5.05 -14.09 -9.35
N PRO A 31 -6.38 -14.31 -9.44
CA PRO A 31 -7.34 -13.67 -8.54
C PRO A 31 -7.05 -13.99 -7.07
N LYS A 32 -7.52 -13.10 -6.18
CA LYS A 32 -7.50 -13.33 -4.73
C LYS A 32 -8.28 -14.59 -4.37
N VAL A 33 -7.74 -15.37 -3.44
CA VAL A 33 -8.37 -16.57 -2.91
C VAL A 33 -9.60 -16.16 -2.09
N LYS A 34 -10.77 -16.68 -2.45
CA LYS A 34 -12.03 -16.33 -1.79
C LYS A 34 -12.41 -17.29 -0.66
N SER A 35 -12.09 -18.57 -0.81
CA SER A 35 -12.51 -19.61 0.14
C SER A 35 -11.41 -20.04 1.09
N ARG A 36 -11.74 -20.16 2.39
CA ARG A 36 -10.81 -20.63 3.42
C ARG A 36 -10.28 -22.03 3.14
N ARG A 37 -11.13 -22.91 2.58
CA ARG A 37 -10.72 -24.27 2.19
C ARG A 37 -9.61 -24.26 1.14
N GLN A 38 -9.71 -23.37 0.15
CA GLN A 38 -8.67 -23.19 -0.85
C GLN A 38 -7.39 -22.60 -0.24
N ALA A 39 -7.51 -21.64 0.67
CA ALA A 39 -6.36 -21.09 1.40
C ALA A 39 -5.61 -22.18 2.19
N ILE A 40 -6.34 -23.05 2.90
CA ILE A 40 -5.75 -24.20 3.62
C ILE A 40 -5.04 -25.15 2.65
N ALA A 41 -5.63 -25.44 1.50
CA ALA A 41 -5.00 -26.30 0.50
C ALA A 41 -3.68 -25.70 -0.04
N ILE A 42 -3.67 -24.39 -0.30
CA ILE A 42 -2.45 -23.68 -0.73
C ILE A 42 -1.41 -23.69 0.40
N ALA A 43 -1.82 -23.41 1.65
CA ALA A 43 -0.93 -23.42 2.80
C ALA A 43 -0.24 -24.78 3.01
N LEU A 44 -1.00 -25.88 2.92
CA LEU A 44 -0.46 -27.23 3.05
C LEU A 44 0.46 -27.61 1.89
N ASN A 45 0.15 -27.17 0.66
CA ASN A 45 1.01 -27.41 -0.50
C ASN A 45 2.33 -26.61 -0.41
N GLU A 46 2.25 -25.32 -0.07
CA GLU A 46 3.42 -24.45 0.08
C GLU A 46 4.34 -24.89 1.22
N ALA A 47 3.77 -25.39 2.33
CA ALA A 47 4.51 -25.94 3.46
C ALA A 47 5.05 -27.36 3.19
N GLY A 48 4.72 -27.99 2.06
CA GLY A 48 5.12 -29.37 1.79
C GLY A 48 4.56 -30.36 2.81
N ALA A 49 3.35 -30.13 3.29
CA ALA A 49 2.67 -30.93 4.31
C ALA A 49 1.37 -31.55 3.79
N THR A 50 1.12 -31.48 2.47
CA THR A 50 -0.03 -32.13 1.86
C THR A 50 0.18 -33.65 1.80
N ASN A 51 -0.91 -34.38 1.98
CA ASN A 51 -0.95 -35.83 1.79
C ASN A 51 -1.23 -36.23 0.33
N GLN A 52 -1.38 -35.27 -0.58
CA GLN A 52 -1.68 -35.50 -1.99
C GLN A 52 -0.44 -35.62 -2.88
N GLU A 53 0.75 -35.31 -2.36
CA GLU A 53 2.01 -35.34 -3.10
C GLU A 53 3.04 -36.26 -2.43
N SER A 54 4.05 -36.68 -3.19
CA SER A 54 5.13 -37.49 -2.66
C SER A 54 5.99 -36.71 -1.65
N PRO A 55 6.70 -37.39 -0.72
CA PRO A 55 7.62 -36.72 0.20
C PRO A 55 8.71 -35.90 -0.52
N ALA A 56 9.12 -36.30 -1.73
CA ALA A 56 10.11 -35.57 -2.52
C ALA A 56 9.56 -34.25 -3.07
N GLU A 57 8.34 -34.27 -3.60
CA GLU A 57 7.65 -33.07 -4.09
C GLU A 57 7.34 -32.11 -2.96
N ASN A 58 6.84 -32.62 -1.83
CA ASN A 58 6.63 -31.84 -0.61
C ASN A 58 7.91 -31.10 -0.16
N ARG A 59 9.05 -31.79 -0.12
CA ARG A 59 10.36 -31.14 0.19
C ARG A 59 10.74 -30.08 -0.84
N ARG A 60 10.46 -30.33 -2.12
CA ARG A 60 10.73 -29.37 -3.21
C ARG A 60 9.86 -28.13 -3.08
N ASN A 61 8.57 -28.28 -2.78
CA ASN A 61 7.65 -27.17 -2.60
C ASN A 61 8.07 -26.32 -1.41
N LEU A 62 8.33 -26.94 -0.24
CA LEU A 62 8.81 -26.23 0.94
C LEU A 62 10.10 -25.44 0.64
N ARG A 63 11.10 -26.07 -0.01
CA ARG A 63 12.34 -25.39 -0.41
C ARG A 63 12.08 -24.21 -1.34
N ARG A 64 11.19 -24.38 -2.32
CA ARG A 64 10.80 -23.31 -3.25
C ARG A 64 10.14 -22.16 -2.49
N THR A 65 9.21 -22.46 -1.60
CA THR A 65 8.48 -21.47 -0.79
C THR A 65 9.43 -20.69 0.11
N LYS A 66 10.30 -21.37 0.87
CA LYS A 66 11.32 -20.70 1.70
C LYS A 66 12.26 -19.82 0.87
N GLY A 67 12.59 -20.23 -0.35
CA GLY A 67 13.35 -19.41 -1.29
C GLY A 67 12.63 -18.11 -1.67
N LYS A 68 11.32 -18.16 -1.92
CA LYS A 68 10.49 -16.98 -2.20
C LYS A 68 10.38 -16.07 -0.99
N GLU A 69 10.12 -16.63 0.20
CA GLU A 69 10.05 -15.90 1.47
C GLU A 69 11.33 -15.09 1.70
N ARG A 70 12.50 -15.71 1.51
CA ARG A 70 13.80 -15.02 1.65
C ARG A 70 13.99 -13.88 0.64
N ARG A 71 13.42 -14.00 -0.56
CA ARG A 71 13.50 -12.97 -1.60
C ARG A 71 12.44 -11.87 -1.46
N GLY A 72 11.49 -12.00 -0.53
CA GLY A 72 10.38 -11.06 -0.40
C GLY A 72 9.40 -11.15 -1.59
N GLU A 73 9.23 -12.33 -2.18
CA GLU A 73 8.29 -12.58 -3.29
C GLU A 73 6.92 -13.08 -2.81
N THR A 74 6.55 -12.82 -1.56
CA THR A 74 5.25 -13.17 -0.98
C THR A 74 4.25 -12.03 -1.20
N ALA A 75 2.95 -12.34 -1.14
CA ALA A 75 1.94 -11.30 -1.34
C ALA A 75 2.04 -10.19 -0.27
N GLU A 76 2.35 -10.59 0.97
CA GLU A 76 2.62 -9.68 2.09
C GLU A 76 3.83 -8.79 1.84
N ALA A 77 4.94 -9.33 1.32
CA ALA A 77 6.12 -8.52 1.00
C ALA A 77 5.84 -7.53 -0.16
N GLU A 78 5.02 -7.92 -1.15
CA GLU A 78 4.59 -6.99 -2.20
C GLU A 78 3.74 -5.84 -1.65
N THR A 79 2.81 -6.11 -0.73
CA THR A 79 1.90 -5.11 -0.15
C THR A 79 2.64 -4.19 0.82
N GLU A 80 3.51 -4.74 1.66
CA GLU A 80 4.41 -3.96 2.51
C GLU A 80 5.37 -3.09 1.68
N GLY A 81 5.96 -3.63 0.61
CA GLY A 81 6.82 -2.88 -0.29
C GLY A 81 6.09 -1.72 -0.97
N LYS A 82 4.85 -1.95 -1.43
CA LYS A 82 3.98 -0.91 -1.99
C LYS A 82 3.59 0.13 -0.94
N ALA A 83 3.25 -0.29 0.28
CA ALA A 83 2.91 0.64 1.37
C ALA A 83 4.15 1.45 1.80
N ALA A 84 5.34 0.86 1.81
CA ALA A 84 6.59 1.56 2.05
C ALA A 84 6.87 2.58 0.94
N GLN A 85 6.71 2.18 -0.33
CA GLN A 85 6.85 3.08 -1.47
C GLN A 85 5.82 4.21 -1.45
N GLU A 86 4.57 3.92 -1.10
CA GLU A 86 3.53 4.91 -0.92
C GLU A 86 3.92 5.90 0.18
N ARG A 87 4.40 5.42 1.33
CA ARG A 87 4.89 6.27 2.42
C ARG A 87 6.10 7.11 2.01
N THR A 88 7.02 6.60 1.20
CA THR A 88 8.17 7.40 0.73
C THR A 88 7.74 8.45 -0.29
N LEU A 89 6.88 8.11 -1.25
CA LEU A 89 6.33 9.06 -2.23
C LEU A 89 5.47 10.14 -1.56
N HIS A 90 4.58 9.77 -0.64
CA HIS A 90 3.74 10.71 0.09
C HIS A 90 4.49 11.43 1.22
N GLY A 91 5.53 10.83 1.79
CA GLY A 91 6.40 11.43 2.80
C GLY A 91 7.38 12.46 2.20
N ALA A 92 7.88 12.22 0.98
CA ALA A 92 8.60 13.21 0.19
C ALA A 92 7.69 14.39 -0.20
N GLY A 93 6.42 14.12 -0.53
CA GLY A 93 5.41 15.16 -0.79
C GLY A 93 4.93 15.92 0.46
N ARG A 94 5.03 15.33 1.67
CA ARG A 94 4.63 15.97 2.94
C ARG A 94 5.68 16.93 3.49
N ARG A 95 6.97 16.70 3.26
CA ARG A 95 8.03 17.67 3.60
C ARG A 95 8.01 18.93 2.73
N SER A 96 7.37 18.87 1.55
CA SER A 96 7.12 20.05 0.71
C SER A 96 5.77 20.74 0.98
N ARG A 97 4.89 20.16 1.82
CA ARG A 97 3.53 20.69 2.08
C ARG A 97 3.34 21.29 3.48
N SER A 98 4.42 21.67 4.15
CA SER A 98 4.36 22.66 5.25
C SER A 98 4.16 24.10 4.75
N SER A 99 3.87 24.31 3.47
CA SER A 99 3.16 25.50 2.99
C SER A 99 1.83 25.06 2.37
N GLY A 100 0.73 25.48 2.97
CA GLY A 100 -0.63 25.01 2.69
C GLY A 100 -1.07 25.11 1.24
N GLY A 101 -2.08 24.29 0.90
CA GLY A 101 -2.71 24.35 -0.41
C GLY A 101 -3.58 23.12 -0.69
N SER A 102 -4.84 23.23 -0.34
CA SER A 102 -5.93 22.31 -0.69
C SER A 102 -6.07 22.21 -2.22
N ARG A 103 -6.20 20.99 -2.74
CA ARG A 103 -6.63 20.73 -4.12
C ARG A 103 -8.09 21.12 -4.30
N ALA A 104 -8.40 22.01 -5.24
CA ALA A 104 -9.71 22.08 -5.88
C ALA A 104 -9.59 22.67 -7.30
N SER A 105 -10.17 21.92 -8.24
CA SER A 105 -10.74 22.28 -9.54
C SER A 105 -9.96 23.11 -10.56
N ALA A 106 -9.85 22.51 -11.74
CA ALA A 106 -9.62 23.19 -13.00
C ALA A 106 -10.69 24.28 -13.25
N ARG A 107 -10.23 25.39 -13.82
CA ARG A 107 -10.98 26.56 -14.33
C ARG A 107 -11.51 27.51 -13.26
N GLY A 108 -10.77 28.61 -13.03
CA GLY A 108 -11.36 29.89 -12.62
C GLY A 108 -11.30 30.31 -11.15
N ASP A 109 -10.61 29.59 -10.26
CA ASP A 109 -10.51 29.99 -8.85
C ASP A 109 -9.04 30.13 -8.46
N GLU A 110 -8.49 31.34 -8.55
CA GLU A 110 -7.18 31.64 -7.96
C GLU A 110 -7.20 31.30 -6.47
N SER A 111 -6.16 30.65 -5.97
CA SER A 111 -6.14 30.25 -4.56
C SER A 111 -6.02 31.49 -3.67
N LYS A 112 -6.54 31.44 -2.43
CA LYS A 112 -6.38 32.56 -1.46
C LYS A 112 -4.91 32.98 -1.31
N SER A 113 -3.98 32.04 -1.44
CA SER A 113 -2.54 32.29 -1.43
C SER A 113 -2.04 33.07 -2.64
N ASP A 114 -2.56 32.79 -3.84
CA ASP A 114 -2.19 33.51 -5.06
C ASP A 114 -2.69 34.94 -5.00
N LEU A 115 -3.93 35.12 -4.59
CA LEU A 115 -4.54 36.41 -4.30
C LEU A 115 -3.78 37.15 -3.18
N TYR A 116 -3.31 36.45 -2.14
CA TYR A 116 -2.49 37.08 -1.10
C TYR A 116 -1.11 37.49 -1.62
N ALA A 117 -0.47 36.68 -2.47
CA ALA A 117 0.83 36.96 -3.07
C ALA A 117 0.73 38.12 -4.06
N GLU A 118 -0.34 38.20 -4.84
CA GLU A 118 -0.63 39.32 -5.72
C GLU A 118 -0.98 40.59 -4.94
N ALA A 119 -1.80 40.50 -3.90
CA ALA A 119 -2.08 41.60 -2.99
C ALA A 119 -0.81 42.11 -2.29
N ARG A 120 0.15 41.23 -1.98
CA ARG A 120 1.48 41.61 -1.49
C ARG A 120 2.31 42.34 -2.56
N ARG A 121 2.29 41.87 -3.81
CA ARG A 121 2.99 42.52 -4.94
C ARG A 121 2.41 43.90 -5.25
N ARG A 122 1.09 44.07 -5.13
CA ARG A 122 0.36 45.34 -5.34
C ARG A 122 0.26 46.23 -4.08
N ASN A 123 0.90 45.84 -2.98
CA ASN A 123 0.88 46.57 -1.70
C ASN A 123 -0.53 46.89 -1.16
N VAL A 124 -1.47 45.96 -1.30
CA VAL A 124 -2.84 46.12 -0.78
C VAL A 124 -2.82 46.25 0.75
N PRO A 125 -3.32 47.36 1.32
CA PRO A 125 -3.41 47.55 2.78
C PRO A 125 -4.37 46.54 3.41
N GLY A 126 -4.09 46.07 4.63
CA GLY A 126 -5.00 45.16 5.33
C GLY A 126 -5.11 43.74 4.74
N ARG A 127 -4.35 43.40 3.69
CA ARG A 127 -4.34 42.08 3.01
C ARG A 127 -4.27 40.86 3.94
N SER A 128 -3.62 40.96 5.09
CA SER A 128 -3.49 39.88 6.10
C SER A 128 -4.78 39.58 6.85
N LYS A 129 -5.72 40.52 6.89
CA LYS A 129 -7.03 40.35 7.51
C LYS A 129 -8.13 39.98 6.50
N MET A 130 -7.84 40.06 5.20
CA MET A 130 -8.80 39.80 4.14
C MET A 130 -9.07 38.29 3.95
N SER A 131 -10.34 37.97 3.78
CA SER A 131 -10.84 36.69 3.27
C SER A 131 -10.54 36.55 1.77
N LYS A 132 -10.73 35.35 1.21
CA LYS A 132 -10.46 35.08 -0.21
C LYS A 132 -11.23 36.04 -1.13
N GLY A 133 -12.53 36.16 -0.93
CA GLY A 133 -13.38 37.05 -1.73
C GLY A 133 -13.15 38.55 -1.47
N GLU A 134 -12.52 38.93 -0.36
CA GLU A 134 -12.06 40.31 -0.16
C GLU A 134 -10.76 40.60 -0.93
N LEU A 135 -9.89 39.59 -1.06
CA LEU A 135 -8.68 39.71 -1.90
C LEU A 135 -9.03 39.72 -3.39
N GLU A 136 -9.99 38.92 -3.86
CA GLU A 136 -10.49 38.95 -5.25
C GLU A 136 -11.02 40.34 -5.62
N ARG A 137 -11.92 40.88 -4.79
CA ARG A 137 -12.47 42.23 -4.95
C ARG A 137 -11.40 43.32 -4.90
N ALA A 138 -10.39 43.18 -4.03
CA ALA A 138 -9.29 44.14 -3.94
C ALA A 138 -8.30 44.07 -5.13
N LEU A 139 -8.28 42.96 -5.86
CA LEU A 139 -7.39 42.73 -7.00
C LEU A 139 -8.07 42.90 -8.37
N GLY A 140 -9.40 42.94 -8.40
CA GLY A 140 -10.20 43.12 -9.62
C GLY A 140 -10.44 41.81 -10.38
N HIS A 141 -10.47 40.68 -9.66
CA HIS A 141 -10.88 39.38 -10.18
C HIS A 141 -12.38 39.16 -10.06
#